data_AF-A0A8T4LD23-F1
#
_entry.id   AF-A0A8T4LD23-F1
#
_cell.length_a   1.000
_cell.length_b   1.000
_cell.length_c   1.000
_cell.angle_alpha   90.00
_cell.angle_beta   90.00
_cell.angle_gamma   90.00
#
_symmetry.space_group_name_H-M   'P 1'
#
loop_
_entity.id
_entity.type
_entity.pdbx_description
1 polymer ?
#
loop_
_entity_poly.entity_id
_entity_poly.type
_entity_poly.pdbx_seq_one_letter_code
_entity_poly.pdbx_strand_id
1 'polypeptide(L)'
;MEFKEGSKLYAYEVKRQSGEDVLYINYLGAPYVPSFAEYPEVLERTIDVLIENPNVSRIVLVQQKNYNYDFNETSVLLELANLYVYLIKQEKILSQEKLILNAEHLFSKRYNELFSFLFLLKSDPVSSFIELKKIILQERIFLEKIEPVYRFDQESYIYFLEKIFSLFGKLKLIEVALPYLEGYIKGDREIYNKIFKPDVIPNFTFTRLVTDLPHDAEIIDQYKISQEDYDESIVTILKVKDEAKLIYHLNPPEHSLSEDLNRLLNLARGVLIEHQPRAEEFTDPERTRQVFFNISKDLLRDLAQSQNTNLSYKELNTLATILVRHTIGFGLIEILLQDEKLQDIALNAPIPLTNIFLRHQEYDECSTNILPSSEDVDSWAAKFRMISGRPLDEANPVLDTQLTIGKNRARIAIIQRPLSPDGLAYSIRRHRDSPWTLPLFIKHKMINPFS
;
A
#
# COMPACT_ATOMS: atom_id res chain seq x y z
N MET A 1 -1.60 14.18 4.24
CA MET A 1 -2.56 14.07 3.12
C MET A 1 -1.81 14.41 1.84
N GLU A 2 -1.72 13.46 0.91
CA GLU A 2 -1.03 13.67 -0.37
C GLU A 2 -1.74 14.71 -1.25
N PHE A 3 -3.08 14.70 -1.23
CA PHE A 3 -3.93 15.68 -1.90
C PHE A 3 -4.73 16.49 -0.87
N LYS A 4 -4.84 17.81 -1.08
CA LYS A 4 -5.67 18.70 -0.24
C LYS A 4 -7.15 18.53 -0.55
N GLU A 5 -8.02 18.84 0.41
CA GLU A 5 -9.46 18.90 0.20
C GLU A 5 -9.77 19.94 -0.91
N GLY A 6 -10.47 19.53 -1.97
CA GLY A 6 -10.70 20.32 -3.18
C GLY A 6 -9.73 20.08 -4.35
N SER A 7 -8.77 19.16 -4.20
CA SER A 7 -7.93 18.71 -5.33
C SER A 7 -8.81 18.11 -6.44
N LYS A 8 -8.50 18.42 -7.70
CA LYS A 8 -9.27 17.91 -8.85
C LYS A 8 -9.26 16.38 -8.86
N LEU A 9 -10.42 15.78 -9.13
CA LEU A 9 -10.55 14.35 -9.35
C LEU A 9 -9.62 13.93 -10.50
N TYR A 10 -8.86 12.85 -10.30
CA TYR A 10 -7.83 12.31 -11.19
C TYR A 10 -6.58 13.18 -11.39
N ALA A 11 -6.38 14.21 -10.57
CA ALA A 11 -5.08 14.89 -10.50
C ALA A 11 -4.00 13.91 -10.03
N TYR A 12 -2.76 14.13 -10.47
CA TYR A 12 -1.63 13.31 -10.07
C TYR A 12 -0.45 14.15 -9.61
N GLU A 13 0.39 13.58 -8.74
CA GLU A 13 1.65 14.17 -8.28
C GLU A 13 2.72 13.08 -8.23
N VAL A 14 3.95 13.41 -8.61
CA VAL A 14 5.11 12.53 -8.44
C VAL A 14 5.96 13.08 -7.31
N LYS A 15 6.22 12.25 -6.29
CA LYS A 15 7.04 12.60 -5.13
C LYS A 15 8.18 11.63 -4.98
N ARG A 16 9.37 12.16 -4.69
CA ARG A 16 10.54 11.35 -4.40
C ARG A 16 10.57 10.99 -2.93
N GLN A 17 10.44 9.70 -2.62
CA GLN A 17 10.46 9.16 -1.25
C GLN A 17 11.52 8.08 -1.15
N SER A 18 12.42 8.20 -0.16
CA SER A 18 13.45 7.19 0.13
C SER A 18 14.31 6.75 -1.07
N GLY A 19 14.49 7.64 -2.06
CA GLY A 19 15.28 7.39 -3.27
C GLY A 19 14.46 6.94 -4.49
N GLU A 20 13.18 6.63 -4.31
CA GLU A 20 12.24 6.18 -5.34
C GLU A 20 11.26 7.28 -5.75
N ASP A 21 10.86 7.32 -7.03
CA ASP A 21 9.80 8.22 -7.51
C ASP A 21 8.44 7.52 -7.38
N VAL A 22 7.57 8.04 -6.52
CA VAL A 22 6.23 7.51 -6.24
C VAL A 22 5.17 8.38 -6.93
N LEU A 23 4.32 7.75 -7.74
CA LEU A 23 3.21 8.40 -8.41
C LEU A 23 1.94 8.28 -7.56
N TYR A 24 1.37 9.42 -7.19
CA TYR A 24 0.09 9.51 -6.51
C TYR A 24 -0.99 9.96 -7.49
N ILE A 25 -2.13 9.26 -7.51
CA ILE A 25 -3.29 9.63 -8.34
C ILE A 25 -4.52 9.82 -7.45
N ASN A 26 -5.15 10.98 -7.55
CA ASN A 26 -6.28 11.37 -6.73
C ASN A 26 -7.60 10.74 -7.22
N TYR A 27 -8.18 9.88 -6.41
CA TYR A 27 -9.52 9.30 -6.57
C TYR A 27 -10.49 9.75 -5.47
N LEU A 28 -10.13 10.73 -4.63
CA LEU A 28 -11.05 11.31 -3.64
C LEU A 28 -12.31 11.86 -4.33
N GLY A 29 -13.47 11.32 -3.96
CA GLY A 29 -14.76 11.67 -4.57
C GLY A 29 -15.15 10.83 -5.80
N ALA A 30 -14.34 9.85 -6.21
CA ALA A 30 -14.73 8.87 -7.23
C ALA A 30 -15.90 7.99 -6.71
N PRO A 31 -16.87 7.65 -7.57
CA PRO A 31 -18.03 6.83 -7.19
C PRO A 31 -17.73 5.34 -7.07
N TYR A 32 -16.47 4.92 -7.29
CA TYR A 32 -16.01 3.54 -7.24
C TYR A 32 -14.62 3.45 -6.61
N VAL A 33 -14.25 2.25 -6.17
CA VAL A 33 -12.91 1.93 -5.65
C VAL A 33 -11.92 1.81 -6.81
N PRO A 34 -10.79 2.57 -6.83
CA PRO A 34 -9.88 2.50 -7.95
C PRO A 34 -9.12 1.16 -7.99
N SER A 35 -9.27 0.42 -9.08
CA SER A 35 -8.61 -0.87 -9.31
C SER A 35 -8.23 -1.03 -10.79
N PHE A 36 -6.97 -1.40 -11.05
CA PHE A 36 -6.53 -1.73 -12.42
C PHE A 36 -7.22 -2.96 -12.98
N ALA A 37 -7.60 -3.89 -12.11
CA ALA A 37 -8.25 -5.11 -12.50
C ALA A 37 -9.73 -4.88 -12.82
N GLU A 38 -10.45 -4.09 -12.03
CA GLU A 38 -11.89 -3.94 -12.20
C GLU A 38 -12.26 -2.88 -13.25
N TYR A 39 -11.52 -1.78 -13.32
CA TYR A 39 -11.92 -0.59 -14.09
C TYR A 39 -10.93 -0.27 -15.23
N PRO A 40 -11.35 -0.40 -16.51
CA PRO A 40 -10.51 -0.06 -17.67
C PRO A 40 -10.02 1.39 -17.67
N GLU A 41 -10.85 2.33 -17.18
CA GLU A 41 -10.54 3.75 -17.17
C GLU A 41 -9.44 4.09 -16.16
N VAL A 42 -9.32 3.31 -15.08
CA VAL A 42 -8.26 3.49 -14.08
C VAL A 42 -6.92 3.09 -14.69
N LEU A 43 -6.89 1.96 -15.40
CA LEU A 43 -5.71 1.49 -16.12
C LEU A 43 -5.29 2.49 -17.22
N GLU A 44 -6.23 2.90 -18.07
CA GLU A 44 -5.95 3.83 -19.18
C GLU A 44 -5.34 5.15 -18.68
N ARG A 45 -5.98 5.79 -17.69
CA ARG A 45 -5.47 7.05 -17.13
C ARG A 45 -4.09 6.88 -16.53
N THR A 46 -3.85 5.77 -15.85
CA THR A 46 -2.54 5.51 -15.22
C THR A 46 -1.46 5.34 -16.26
N ILE A 47 -1.74 4.64 -17.37
CA ILE A 47 -0.81 4.53 -18.50
C ILE A 47 -0.52 5.90 -19.11
N ASP A 48 -1.52 6.75 -19.30
CA ASP A 48 -1.30 8.12 -19.81
C ASP A 48 -0.36 8.93 -18.90
N VAL A 49 -0.50 8.79 -17.58
CA VAL A 49 0.39 9.48 -16.61
C VAL A 49 1.80 8.88 -16.59
N LEU A 50 1.95 7.56 -16.74
CA LEU A 50 3.25 6.88 -16.81
C LEU A 50 4.02 7.22 -18.09
N ILE A 51 3.31 7.48 -19.20
CA ILE A 51 3.93 7.98 -20.44
C ILE A 51 4.60 9.34 -20.21
N GLU A 52 4.02 10.19 -19.37
CA GLU A 52 4.59 11.49 -19.00
C GLU A 52 5.71 11.36 -17.95
N ASN A 53 5.66 10.30 -17.12
CA ASN A 53 6.55 10.10 -15.97
C ASN A 53 7.20 8.69 -15.97
N PRO A 54 8.18 8.42 -16.84
CA PRO A 54 8.72 7.06 -17.03
C PRO A 54 9.64 6.54 -15.91
N ASN A 55 10.06 7.40 -14.97
CA ASN A 55 10.97 7.04 -13.88
C ASN A 55 10.26 6.57 -12.60
N VAL A 56 8.93 6.56 -12.61
CA VAL A 56 8.10 6.14 -11.47
C VAL A 56 8.44 4.70 -11.11
N SER A 57 8.69 4.45 -9.83
CA SER A 57 8.99 3.11 -9.30
C SER A 57 7.81 2.48 -8.57
N ARG A 58 6.83 3.29 -8.15
CA ARG A 58 5.67 2.85 -7.35
C ARG A 58 4.44 3.70 -7.66
N ILE A 59 3.24 3.11 -7.64
CA ILE A 59 1.98 3.82 -7.91
C ILE A 59 1.06 3.72 -6.69
N VAL A 60 0.42 4.83 -6.32
CA VAL A 60 -0.55 4.91 -5.23
C VAL A 60 -1.82 5.56 -5.73
N LEU A 61 -2.92 4.81 -5.77
CA LEU A 61 -4.25 5.36 -6.03
C LEU A 61 -4.86 5.80 -4.70
N VAL A 62 -5.10 7.11 -4.56
CA VAL A 62 -5.50 7.73 -3.29
C VAL A 62 -7.01 7.94 -3.27
N GLN A 63 -7.74 7.20 -2.44
CA GLN A 63 -9.18 7.38 -2.23
C GLN A 63 -9.49 7.51 -0.73
N GLN A 64 -10.46 6.75 -0.19
CA GLN A 64 -10.67 6.62 1.26
C GLN A 64 -9.58 5.75 1.91
N LYS A 65 -9.01 4.84 1.11
CA LYS A 65 -7.81 4.05 1.36
C LYS A 65 -6.80 4.34 0.24
N ASN A 66 -5.53 4.07 0.48
CA ASN A 66 -4.46 4.15 -0.49
C ASN A 66 -4.24 2.75 -1.04
N TYR A 67 -4.32 2.61 -2.36
CA TYR A 67 -4.06 1.36 -3.07
C TYR A 67 -2.66 1.45 -3.66
N ASN A 68 -1.71 0.80 -3.01
CA ASN A 68 -0.31 0.90 -3.34
C ASN A 68 0.13 -0.31 -4.18
N TYR A 69 0.68 -0.03 -5.36
CA TYR A 69 1.21 -1.02 -6.29
C TYR A 69 2.73 -0.97 -6.25
N ASP A 70 3.37 -2.11 -6.04
CA ASP A 70 4.81 -2.23 -5.84
C ASP A 70 5.60 -2.00 -7.14
N PHE A 71 6.92 -2.17 -7.07
CA PHE A 71 7.80 -2.05 -8.23
C PHE A 71 7.51 -3.10 -9.31
N ASN A 72 7.17 -4.33 -8.94
CA ASN A 72 6.91 -5.40 -9.90
C ASN A 72 5.68 -5.08 -10.73
N GLU A 73 4.58 -4.72 -10.09
CA GLU A 73 3.32 -4.33 -10.71
C GLU A 73 3.48 -3.06 -11.55
N THR A 74 4.17 -2.06 -11.01
CA THR A 74 4.47 -0.80 -11.71
C THR A 74 5.32 -1.04 -12.95
N SER A 75 6.29 -1.96 -12.90
CA SER A 75 7.15 -2.29 -14.04
C SER A 75 6.36 -2.87 -15.22
N VAL A 76 5.30 -3.65 -14.95
CA VAL A 76 4.42 -4.21 -15.96
C VAL A 76 3.68 -3.11 -16.73
N LEU A 77 3.20 -2.08 -16.01
CA LEU A 77 2.53 -0.93 -16.61
C LEU A 77 3.50 -0.02 -17.38
N LEU A 78 4.73 0.14 -16.89
CA LEU A 78 5.78 0.87 -17.59
C LEU A 78 6.20 0.21 -18.90
N GLU A 79 6.33 -1.12 -18.93
CA GLU A 79 6.59 -1.88 -20.15
C GLU A 79 5.52 -1.60 -21.22
N LEU A 80 4.25 -1.58 -20.81
CA LEU A 80 3.12 -1.27 -21.68
C LEU A 80 3.14 0.19 -22.17
N ALA A 81 3.39 1.15 -21.28
CA ALA A 81 3.52 2.57 -21.62
C ALA A 81 4.66 2.80 -22.63
N ASN A 82 5.80 2.14 -22.42
CA ASN A 82 6.95 2.20 -23.32
C ASN A 82 6.64 1.60 -24.70
N LEU A 83 5.93 0.47 -24.78
CA LEU A 83 5.46 -0.08 -26.04
C LEU A 83 4.54 0.91 -26.77
N TYR A 84 3.58 1.50 -26.07
CA TYR A 84 2.66 2.48 -26.67
C TYR A 84 3.43 3.68 -27.26
N VAL A 85 4.38 4.24 -26.51
CA VAL A 85 5.23 5.35 -26.97
C VAL A 85 6.08 4.95 -28.17
N TYR A 86 6.67 3.74 -28.16
CA TYR A 86 7.43 3.21 -29.28
C TYR A 86 6.58 3.12 -30.55
N LEU A 87 5.36 2.58 -30.45
CA LEU A 87 4.45 2.41 -31.59
C LEU A 87 4.03 3.75 -32.20
N ILE A 88 3.76 4.76 -31.39
CA ILE A 88 3.35 6.09 -31.87
C ILE A 88 4.53 6.90 -32.38
N LYS A 89 5.60 7.03 -31.59
CA LYS A 89 6.70 7.96 -31.91
C LYS A 89 7.73 7.37 -32.87
N GLN A 90 8.11 6.11 -32.69
CA GLN A 90 9.19 5.49 -33.47
C GLN A 90 8.65 4.75 -34.69
N GLU A 91 7.66 3.87 -34.53
CA GLU A 91 7.09 3.13 -35.66
C GLU A 91 6.08 3.95 -36.46
N LYS A 92 5.50 5.00 -35.87
CA LYS A 92 4.42 5.80 -36.47
C LYS A 92 3.33 4.90 -37.03
N ILE A 93 2.80 4.03 -36.17
CA ILE A 93 1.88 2.93 -36.52
C ILE A 93 0.65 3.34 -37.34
N LEU A 94 0.18 4.59 -37.23
CA LEU A 94 -0.96 5.13 -37.98
C LEU A 94 -0.57 5.91 -39.25
N SER A 95 0.71 5.95 -39.61
CA SER A 95 1.17 6.68 -40.80
C SER A 95 0.80 5.96 -42.08
N GLN A 96 0.45 6.74 -43.11
CA GLN A 96 0.06 6.20 -44.42
C GLN A 96 1.12 5.26 -45.00
N GLU A 97 2.41 5.62 -44.91
CA GLU A 97 3.53 4.83 -45.41
C GLU A 97 3.65 3.43 -44.78
N LYS A 98 3.20 3.26 -43.53
CA LYS A 98 3.21 1.99 -42.82
C LYS A 98 1.96 1.16 -43.10
N LEU A 99 0.85 1.84 -43.33
CA LEU A 99 -0.46 1.21 -43.52
C LEU A 99 -0.70 0.78 -44.96
N ILE A 100 -0.19 1.52 -45.94
CA ILE A 100 -0.35 1.23 -47.37
C ILE A 100 0.91 1.65 -48.15
N LEU A 101 1.14 0.97 -49.25
CA LEU A 101 2.07 1.37 -50.31
C LEU A 101 1.28 1.91 -51.50
N ASN A 102 0.39 1.09 -52.07
CA ASN A 102 -0.29 1.39 -53.34
C ASN A 102 -1.82 1.19 -53.29
N ALA A 103 -2.38 0.71 -52.17
CA ALA A 103 -3.80 0.36 -52.03
C ALA A 103 -4.61 1.41 -51.24
N GLU A 104 -4.85 2.59 -51.82
CA GLU A 104 -5.53 3.71 -51.14
C GLU A 104 -6.91 3.34 -50.56
N HIS A 105 -7.66 2.48 -51.26
CA HIS A 105 -8.99 2.04 -50.83
C HIS A 105 -8.98 1.23 -49.51
N LEU A 106 -7.84 0.68 -49.09
CA LEU A 106 -7.70 -0.10 -47.84
C LEU A 106 -7.27 0.75 -46.64
N PHE A 107 -6.77 1.96 -46.88
CA PHE A 107 -6.19 2.81 -45.83
C PHE A 107 -7.17 3.05 -44.68
N SER A 108 -8.40 3.46 -44.99
CA SER A 108 -9.42 3.77 -43.97
C SER A 108 -9.75 2.56 -43.09
N LYS A 109 -9.81 1.35 -43.67
CA LYS A 109 -10.06 0.11 -42.91
C LYS A 109 -8.90 -0.18 -41.96
N ARG A 110 -7.66 -0.23 -42.48
CA ARG A 110 -6.45 -0.53 -41.71
C ARG A 110 -6.18 0.51 -40.61
N TYR A 111 -6.42 1.79 -40.92
CA TYR A 111 -6.30 2.88 -39.95
C TYR A 111 -7.28 2.68 -38.78
N ASN A 112 -8.56 2.41 -39.07
CA ASN A 112 -9.56 2.23 -38.03
C ASN A 112 -9.29 1.00 -37.15
N GLU A 113 -8.83 -0.10 -37.76
CA GLU A 113 -8.41 -1.32 -37.03
C GLU A 113 -7.26 -1.03 -36.07
N LEU A 114 -6.20 -0.39 -36.56
CA LEU A 114 -5.04 -0.08 -35.72
C LEU A 114 -5.31 1.03 -34.71
N PHE A 115 -6.20 1.97 -35.02
CA PHE A 115 -6.69 2.95 -34.07
C PHE A 115 -7.46 2.29 -32.91
N SER A 116 -8.37 1.35 -33.20
CA SER A 116 -9.07 0.56 -32.17
C SER A 116 -8.10 -0.27 -31.32
N PHE A 117 -7.12 -0.90 -31.96
CA PHE A 117 -6.06 -1.64 -31.27
C PHE A 117 -5.29 -0.77 -30.28
N LEU A 118 -4.87 0.44 -30.70
CA LEU A 118 -4.17 1.38 -29.83
C LEU A 118 -5.05 1.90 -28.70
N PHE A 119 -6.33 2.14 -28.96
CA PHE A 119 -7.28 2.56 -27.92
C PHE A 119 -7.43 1.47 -26.84
N LEU A 120 -7.60 0.22 -27.26
CA LEU A 120 -7.69 -0.93 -26.35
C LEU A 120 -6.36 -1.20 -25.65
N LEU A 121 -5.21 -0.87 -26.26
CA LEU A 121 -3.90 -1.15 -25.68
C LEU A 121 -3.72 -0.52 -24.29
N LYS A 122 -4.34 0.65 -24.03
CA LYS A 122 -4.24 1.33 -22.74
C LYS A 122 -5.29 0.87 -21.72
N SER A 123 -6.49 0.51 -22.18
CA SER A 123 -7.64 0.21 -21.32
C SER A 123 -7.82 -1.29 -21.06
N ASP A 124 -7.50 -2.14 -22.04
CA ASP A 124 -7.53 -3.60 -21.96
C ASP A 124 -6.45 -4.25 -22.86
N PRO A 125 -5.19 -4.29 -22.38
CA PRO A 125 -4.05 -4.86 -23.12
C PRO A 125 -4.27 -6.32 -23.56
N VAL A 126 -4.89 -7.15 -22.72
CA VAL A 126 -5.15 -8.56 -23.04
C VAL A 126 -6.14 -8.66 -24.21
N SER A 127 -7.26 -7.94 -24.15
CA SER A 127 -8.19 -7.87 -25.29
C SER A 127 -7.52 -7.31 -26.54
N SER A 128 -6.68 -6.27 -26.40
CA SER A 128 -5.93 -5.67 -27.51
C SER A 128 -5.00 -6.69 -28.20
N PHE A 129 -4.31 -7.53 -27.42
CA PHE A 129 -3.45 -8.60 -27.95
C PHE A 129 -4.24 -9.64 -28.75
N ILE A 130 -5.41 -10.06 -28.25
CA ILE A 130 -6.30 -10.99 -28.94
C ILE A 130 -6.86 -10.36 -30.22
N GLU A 131 -7.23 -9.08 -30.18
CA GLU A 131 -7.74 -8.34 -31.33
C GLU A 131 -6.69 -8.21 -32.44
N LEU A 132 -5.44 -7.91 -32.08
CA LEU A 132 -4.32 -7.90 -33.04
C LEU A 132 -4.12 -9.27 -33.71
N LYS A 133 -4.18 -10.37 -32.93
CA LYS A 133 -4.11 -11.73 -33.47
C LYS A 133 -5.25 -12.01 -34.47
N LYS A 134 -6.46 -11.54 -34.18
CA LYS A 134 -7.63 -11.68 -35.06
C LYS A 134 -7.45 -10.89 -36.36
N ILE A 135 -6.96 -9.65 -36.28
CA ILE A 135 -6.67 -8.83 -37.46
C ILE A 135 -5.65 -9.55 -38.36
N ILE A 136 -4.53 -10.02 -37.81
CA ILE A 136 -3.51 -10.76 -38.57
C ILE A 136 -4.11 -11.97 -39.30
N LEU A 137 -4.97 -12.74 -38.61
CA LEU A 137 -5.63 -13.91 -39.21
C LEU A 137 -6.59 -13.52 -40.34
N GLN A 138 -7.39 -12.48 -40.15
CA GLN A 138 -8.31 -11.97 -41.18
C GLN A 138 -7.54 -11.45 -42.40
N GLU A 139 -6.47 -10.70 -42.19
CA GLU A 139 -5.64 -10.13 -43.26
C GLU A 139 -4.89 -11.23 -44.03
N ARG A 140 -4.48 -12.33 -43.38
CA ARG A 140 -3.94 -13.53 -44.05
C ARG A 140 -4.98 -14.23 -44.92
N ILE A 141 -6.22 -14.35 -44.46
CA ILE A 141 -7.32 -14.91 -45.28
C ILE A 141 -7.64 -13.98 -46.46
N PHE A 142 -7.59 -12.66 -46.24
CA PHE A 142 -7.82 -11.68 -47.27
C PHE A 142 -6.74 -11.68 -48.35
N LEU A 143 -5.49 -11.96 -47.99
CA LEU A 143 -4.36 -12.12 -48.92
C LEU A 143 -4.62 -13.18 -50.00
N GLU A 144 -5.38 -14.23 -49.71
CA GLU A 144 -5.74 -15.26 -50.70
C GLU A 144 -6.78 -14.77 -51.73
N LYS A 145 -7.52 -13.70 -51.41
CA LYS A 145 -8.66 -13.19 -52.20
C LYS A 145 -8.37 -11.86 -52.90
N ILE A 146 -7.27 -11.19 -52.55
CA ILE A 146 -6.92 -9.87 -53.07
C ILE A 146 -6.39 -9.94 -54.51
N GLU A 147 -6.60 -8.88 -55.28
CA GLU A 147 -6.06 -8.80 -56.65
C GLU A 147 -4.53 -8.87 -56.65
N PRO A 148 -3.90 -9.51 -57.66
CA PRO A 148 -2.44 -9.70 -57.71
C PRO A 148 -1.63 -8.41 -57.58
N VAL A 149 -2.19 -7.28 -58.04
CA VAL A 149 -1.56 -5.95 -58.00
C VAL A 149 -1.33 -5.45 -56.57
N TYR A 150 -2.17 -5.85 -55.61
CA TYR A 150 -2.10 -5.40 -54.21
C TYR A 150 -1.50 -6.45 -53.26
N ARG A 151 -1.07 -7.61 -53.78
CA ARG A 151 -0.56 -8.71 -52.96
C ARG A 151 0.66 -8.33 -52.13
N PHE A 152 1.62 -7.64 -52.73
CA PHE A 152 2.84 -7.18 -52.05
C PHE A 152 2.56 -6.17 -50.94
N ASP A 153 1.60 -5.27 -51.16
CA ASP A 153 1.12 -4.30 -50.19
C ASP A 153 0.49 -5.01 -48.96
N GLN A 154 -0.36 -6.01 -49.23
CA GLN A 154 -0.98 -6.83 -48.19
C GLN A 154 0.05 -7.65 -47.40
N GLU A 155 1.04 -8.27 -48.06
CA GLU A 155 2.12 -9.02 -47.39
C GLU A 155 2.96 -8.10 -46.48
N SER A 156 3.27 -6.89 -46.96
CA SER A 156 4.01 -5.89 -46.18
C SER A 156 3.25 -5.45 -44.93
N TYR A 157 1.93 -5.25 -45.04
CA TYR A 157 1.07 -4.91 -43.91
C TYR A 157 0.99 -6.06 -42.89
N ILE A 158 0.81 -7.30 -43.34
CA ILE A 158 0.80 -8.48 -42.45
C ILE A 158 2.13 -8.60 -41.70
N TYR A 159 3.27 -8.47 -42.39
CA TYR A 159 4.59 -8.51 -41.76
C TYR A 159 4.75 -7.40 -40.70
N PHE A 160 4.23 -6.20 -40.96
CA PHE A 160 4.23 -5.11 -40.00
C PHE A 160 3.40 -5.45 -38.75
N LEU A 161 2.20 -5.99 -38.92
CA LEU A 161 1.36 -6.44 -37.79
C LEU A 161 2.03 -7.56 -36.99
N GLU A 162 2.67 -8.52 -37.66
CA GLU A 162 3.39 -9.63 -37.01
C GLU A 162 4.59 -9.14 -36.20
N LYS A 163 5.30 -8.13 -36.70
CA LYS A 163 6.37 -7.47 -35.94
C LYS A 163 5.82 -6.86 -34.65
N ILE A 164 4.70 -6.14 -34.71
CA ILE A 164 4.05 -5.55 -33.53
C ILE A 164 3.60 -6.65 -32.58
N PHE A 165 2.96 -7.70 -33.10
CA PHE A 165 2.49 -8.83 -32.30
C PHE A 165 3.63 -9.54 -31.57
N SER A 166 4.79 -9.69 -32.21
CA SER A 166 5.99 -10.25 -31.59
C SER A 166 6.54 -9.37 -30.46
N LEU A 167 6.54 -8.04 -30.63
CA LEU A 167 6.96 -7.12 -29.57
C LEU A 167 5.97 -7.15 -28.39
N PHE A 168 4.67 -7.16 -28.68
CA PHE A 168 3.63 -7.18 -27.67
C PHE A 168 3.64 -8.50 -26.86
N GLY A 169 3.91 -9.63 -27.52
CA GLY A 169 4.00 -10.94 -26.87
C GLY A 169 5.14 -11.09 -25.86
N LYS A 170 6.15 -10.20 -25.87
CA LYS A 170 7.28 -10.20 -24.93
C LYS A 170 7.02 -9.41 -23.65
N LEU A 171 5.87 -8.73 -23.54
CA LEU A 171 5.53 -8.00 -22.32
C LEU A 171 5.20 -9.00 -21.21
N LYS A 172 5.67 -8.74 -19.98
CA LYS A 172 5.37 -9.58 -18.82
C LYS A 172 3.86 -9.79 -18.61
N LEU A 173 3.07 -8.74 -18.85
CA LEU A 173 1.61 -8.80 -18.76
C LEU A 173 1.03 -9.91 -19.64
N ILE A 174 1.53 -10.03 -20.87
CA ILE A 174 1.06 -11.01 -21.84
C ILE A 174 1.60 -12.39 -21.50
N GLU A 175 2.86 -12.51 -21.10
CA GLU A 175 3.46 -13.79 -20.67
C GLU A 175 2.67 -14.44 -19.52
N VAL A 176 2.26 -13.65 -18.53
CA VAL A 176 1.43 -14.12 -17.40
C VAL A 176 0.00 -14.45 -17.85
N ALA A 177 -0.55 -13.72 -18.82
CA ALA A 177 -1.90 -13.95 -19.33
C ALA A 177 -2.01 -15.17 -20.25
N LEU A 178 -0.94 -15.55 -20.98
CA LEU A 178 -0.93 -16.61 -22.00
C LEU A 178 -1.62 -17.92 -21.58
N PRO A 179 -1.37 -18.50 -20.39
CA PRO A 179 -2.00 -19.75 -19.96
C PRO A 179 -3.52 -19.67 -19.78
N TYR A 180 -4.05 -18.45 -19.63
CA TYR A 180 -5.47 -18.18 -19.33
C TYR A 180 -6.24 -17.65 -20.54
N LEU A 181 -5.60 -17.57 -21.72
CA LEU A 181 -6.25 -17.08 -22.94
C LEU A 181 -7.23 -18.10 -23.55
N GLU A 182 -7.06 -19.39 -23.27
CA GLU A 182 -8.00 -20.43 -23.71
C GLU A 182 -9.33 -20.30 -22.95
N GLY A 183 -10.32 -19.68 -23.59
CA GLY A 183 -11.64 -19.43 -22.99
C GLY A 183 -11.90 -17.98 -22.57
N TYR A 184 -10.95 -17.07 -22.81
CA TYR A 184 -11.12 -15.66 -22.49
C TYR A 184 -12.30 -15.02 -23.25
N ILE A 185 -13.18 -14.34 -22.52
CA ILE A 185 -14.31 -13.59 -23.05
C ILE A 185 -13.90 -12.10 -23.11
N LYS A 186 -14.11 -11.44 -24.26
CA LYS A 186 -13.80 -10.01 -24.40
C LYS A 186 -14.56 -9.19 -23.35
N GLY A 187 -13.82 -8.42 -22.55
CA GLY A 187 -14.36 -7.61 -21.45
C GLY A 187 -14.31 -8.30 -20.08
N ASP A 188 -13.96 -9.59 -20.02
CA ASP A 188 -13.60 -10.23 -18.76
C ASP A 188 -12.25 -9.68 -18.28
N ARG A 189 -12.16 -9.34 -17.01
CA ARG A 189 -10.97 -8.72 -16.41
C ARG A 189 -10.40 -9.53 -15.25
N GLU A 190 -10.90 -10.75 -15.01
CA GLU A 190 -10.42 -11.61 -13.92
C GLU A 190 -8.91 -11.91 -14.00
N ILE A 191 -8.34 -11.96 -15.20
CA ILE A 191 -6.89 -12.17 -15.39
C ILE A 191 -6.07 -11.08 -14.68
N TYR A 192 -6.55 -9.84 -14.67
CA TYR A 192 -5.84 -8.73 -14.05
C TYR A 192 -5.77 -8.84 -12.52
N ASN A 193 -6.73 -9.51 -11.86
CA ASN A 193 -6.67 -9.77 -10.41
C ASN A 193 -5.50 -10.69 -10.01
N LYS A 194 -4.92 -11.43 -10.97
CA LYS A 194 -3.73 -12.26 -10.73
C LYS A 194 -2.43 -11.47 -10.88
N ILE A 195 -2.48 -10.33 -11.57
CA ILE A 195 -1.32 -9.50 -11.90
C ILE A 195 -1.23 -8.30 -10.96
N PHE A 196 -2.36 -7.67 -10.66
CA PHE A 196 -2.46 -6.45 -9.87
C PHE A 196 -3.18 -6.76 -8.57
N LYS A 197 -2.43 -6.70 -7.46
CA LYS A 197 -2.88 -6.92 -6.09
C LYS A 197 -2.33 -5.79 -5.22
N PRO A 198 -3.03 -4.65 -5.16
CA PRO A 198 -2.54 -3.50 -4.40
C PRO A 198 -2.56 -3.77 -2.90
N ASP A 199 -1.55 -3.25 -2.20
CA ASP A 199 -1.60 -3.11 -0.74
C ASP A 199 -2.63 -2.03 -0.39
N VAL A 200 -3.70 -2.42 0.32
CA VAL A 200 -4.78 -1.51 0.70
C VAL A 200 -4.51 -0.92 2.09
N ILE A 201 -4.19 0.37 2.13
CA ILE A 201 -3.78 1.06 3.36
C ILE A 201 -4.87 2.06 3.78
N PRO A 202 -5.40 2.01 5.01
CA PRO A 202 -6.34 3.02 5.48
C PRO A 202 -5.71 4.42 5.52
N ASN A 203 -6.40 5.43 5.00
CA ASN A 203 -5.82 6.79 4.89
C ASN A 203 -5.71 7.54 6.21
N PHE A 204 -6.17 6.96 7.33
CA PHE A 204 -6.03 7.55 8.67
C PHE A 204 -4.76 7.15 9.41
N THR A 205 -4.09 6.07 9.01
CA THR A 205 -2.78 5.64 9.54
C THR A 205 -1.69 6.00 8.55
N PHE A 206 -0.52 6.44 9.01
CA PHE A 206 0.62 6.56 8.11
C PHE A 206 1.39 5.23 8.00
N THR A 207 1.31 4.37 9.03
CA THR A 207 1.89 3.02 9.03
C THR A 207 1.10 2.07 8.13
N ARG A 208 1.81 1.33 7.26
CA ARG A 208 1.25 0.29 6.38
C ARG A 208 1.17 -1.04 7.13
N LEU A 209 0.10 -1.79 6.89
CA LEU A 209 -0.10 -3.15 7.36
C LEU A 209 -0.29 -4.03 6.14
N VAL A 210 0.53 -5.08 5.98
CA VAL A 210 0.27 -6.12 4.97
C VAL A 210 -0.87 -6.98 5.51
N THR A 211 -2.02 -6.92 4.85
CA THR A 211 -3.28 -7.52 5.34
C THR A 211 -3.46 -8.97 4.91
N ASP A 212 -2.96 -9.31 3.73
CA ASP A 212 -3.14 -10.64 3.17
C ASP A 212 -2.19 -11.64 3.79
N LEU A 213 -2.76 -12.77 4.22
CA LEU A 213 -1.98 -13.92 4.64
C LEU A 213 -1.20 -14.45 3.42
N PRO A 214 0.11 -14.70 3.51
CA PRO A 214 0.87 -15.28 2.42
C PRO A 214 0.24 -16.60 1.98
N HIS A 215 0.12 -16.84 0.67
CA HIS A 215 -0.60 -18.01 0.13
C HIS A 215 -0.01 -19.37 0.58
N ASP A 216 1.26 -19.39 0.98
CA ASP A 216 1.98 -20.58 1.48
C ASP A 216 2.25 -20.54 2.99
N ALA A 217 1.50 -19.72 3.75
CA ALA A 217 1.65 -19.60 5.20
C ALA A 217 0.83 -20.65 5.97
N GLU A 218 1.49 -21.38 6.87
CA GLU A 218 0.84 -22.22 7.87
C GLU A 218 0.59 -21.41 9.16
N ILE A 219 -0.65 -21.45 9.67
CA ILE A 219 -1.01 -20.81 10.94
C ILE A 219 -0.51 -21.70 12.10
N ILE A 220 0.44 -21.18 12.88
CA ILE A 220 0.95 -21.86 14.09
C ILE A 220 0.05 -21.57 15.29
N ASP A 221 -0.33 -20.31 15.47
CA ASP A 221 -1.04 -19.85 16.67
C ASP A 221 -1.86 -18.60 16.35
N GLN A 222 -2.94 -18.40 17.09
CA GLN A 222 -3.79 -17.23 16.98
C GLN A 222 -4.37 -16.88 18.34
N TYR A 223 -4.22 -15.61 18.73
CA TYR A 223 -4.75 -15.11 19.98
C TYR A 223 -5.19 -13.66 19.86
N LYS A 224 -5.99 -13.22 20.83
CA LYS A 224 -6.47 -11.84 20.92
C LYS A 224 -5.66 -11.07 21.95
N ILE A 225 -5.34 -9.82 21.63
CA ILE A 225 -4.81 -8.84 22.56
C ILE A 225 -5.84 -7.74 22.76
N SER A 226 -6.04 -7.34 24.01
CA SER A 226 -7.03 -6.32 24.35
C SER A 226 -6.67 -5.65 25.67
N GLN A 227 -6.84 -4.34 25.71
CA GLN A 227 -6.67 -3.54 26.93
C GLN A 227 -8.03 -3.12 27.54
N GLU A 228 -9.06 -2.97 26.70
CA GLU A 228 -10.42 -2.55 27.05
C GLU A 228 -11.44 -3.27 26.15
N ASP A 229 -12.71 -3.35 26.58
CA ASP A 229 -13.80 -4.12 25.91
C ASP A 229 -14.09 -3.73 24.44
N TYR A 230 -13.49 -2.64 23.96
CA TYR A 230 -13.68 -2.09 22.62
C TYR A 230 -12.37 -1.94 21.81
N ASP A 231 -11.24 -2.38 22.36
CA ASP A 231 -9.95 -2.36 21.67
C ASP A 231 -9.40 -3.78 21.60
N GLU A 232 -9.89 -4.56 20.62
CA GLU A 232 -9.48 -5.94 20.38
C GLU A 232 -8.67 -6.03 19.09
N SER A 233 -7.42 -6.48 19.18
CA SER A 233 -6.60 -6.82 18.02
C SER A 233 -6.36 -8.33 17.97
N ILE A 234 -6.29 -8.87 16.75
CA ILE A 234 -6.03 -10.30 16.52
C ILE A 234 -4.58 -10.45 16.08
N VAL A 235 -3.86 -11.34 16.76
CA VAL A 235 -2.49 -11.72 16.42
C VAL A 235 -2.51 -13.12 15.84
N THR A 236 -1.91 -13.31 14.68
CA THR A 236 -1.74 -14.62 14.05
C THR A 236 -0.26 -14.86 13.79
N ILE A 237 0.26 -15.99 14.28
CA ILE A 237 1.65 -16.40 14.06
C ILE A 237 1.68 -17.36 12.87
N LEU A 238 2.46 -17.00 11.86
CA LEU A 238 2.49 -17.68 10.59
C LEU A 238 3.89 -18.22 10.30
N LYS A 239 3.95 -19.36 9.61
CA LYS A 239 5.18 -19.94 9.08
C LYS A 239 5.09 -20.03 7.58
N VAL A 240 5.96 -19.30 6.88
CA VAL A 240 6.07 -19.39 5.43
C VAL A 240 7.13 -20.43 5.07
N LYS A 241 6.86 -21.19 4.01
CA LYS A 241 7.82 -22.15 3.47
C LYS A 241 9.07 -21.40 3.00
N ASP A 242 10.25 -21.92 3.35
CA ASP A 242 11.57 -21.35 3.02
C ASP A 242 11.97 -20.05 3.75
N GLU A 243 11.15 -19.56 4.68
CA GLU A 243 11.57 -18.51 5.63
C GLU A 243 12.00 -19.09 6.98
N ALA A 244 13.13 -18.57 7.50
CA ALA A 244 13.64 -18.99 8.80
C ALA A 244 12.92 -18.31 9.98
N LYS A 245 12.39 -17.10 9.77
CA LYS A 245 11.66 -16.33 10.78
C LYS A 245 10.16 -16.59 10.67
N LEU A 246 9.48 -16.57 11.81
CA LEU A 246 8.02 -16.59 11.83
C LEU A 246 7.49 -15.18 11.57
N ILE A 247 6.28 -15.10 11.01
CA ILE A 247 5.61 -13.83 10.78
C ILE A 247 4.59 -13.62 11.90
N TYR A 248 4.75 -12.51 12.62
CA TYR A 248 3.76 -11.96 13.55
C TYR A 248 2.81 -11.07 12.76
N HIS A 249 1.63 -11.59 12.45
CA HIS A 249 0.62 -10.87 11.69
C HIS A 249 -0.39 -10.21 12.63
N LEU A 250 -0.31 -8.88 12.75
CA LEU A 250 -1.22 -8.06 13.55
C LEU A 250 -2.38 -7.57 12.69
N ASN A 251 -3.61 -7.81 13.16
CA ASN A 251 -4.82 -7.24 12.58
C ASN A 251 -5.53 -6.38 13.65
N PRO A 252 -5.36 -5.04 13.60
CA PRO A 252 -5.92 -4.15 14.60
C PRO A 252 -7.39 -3.78 14.30
N PRO A 253 -8.16 -3.29 15.29
CA PRO A 253 -9.60 -3.07 15.13
C PRO A 253 -9.93 -2.06 14.03
N GLU A 254 -9.05 -1.07 13.83
CA GLU A 254 -9.20 -0.04 12.80
C GLU A 254 -9.23 -0.59 11.36
N HIS A 255 -8.69 -1.78 11.12
CA HIS A 255 -8.74 -2.43 9.82
C HIS A 255 -10.09 -3.12 9.55
N SER A 256 -10.84 -3.46 10.61
CA SER A 256 -12.15 -4.11 10.53
C SER A 256 -13.34 -3.13 10.44
N LEU A 257 -13.07 -1.82 10.43
CA LEU A 257 -14.11 -0.79 10.38
C LEU A 257 -14.80 -0.71 9.01
N SER A 258 -16.11 -0.43 9.03
CA SER A 258 -16.86 -0.14 7.81
C SER A 258 -16.41 1.18 7.15
N GLU A 259 -16.75 1.38 5.89
CA GLU A 259 -16.34 2.57 5.14
C GLU A 259 -16.85 3.88 5.76
N ASP A 260 -18.09 3.89 6.26
CA ASP A 260 -18.69 5.06 6.90
C ASP A 260 -17.91 5.47 8.17
N LEU A 261 -17.52 4.49 8.99
CA LEU A 261 -16.74 4.73 10.20
C LEU A 261 -15.33 5.22 9.90
N ASN A 262 -14.70 4.65 8.87
CA ASN A 262 -13.38 5.09 8.38
C ASN A 262 -13.42 6.54 7.86
N ARG A 263 -14.47 6.91 7.12
CA ARG A 263 -14.66 8.28 6.65
C ARG A 263 -14.80 9.24 7.83
N LEU A 264 -15.59 8.88 8.82
CA LEU A 264 -15.80 9.68 10.02
C LEU A 264 -14.51 9.88 10.84
N LEU A 265 -13.71 8.82 11.00
CA LEU A 265 -12.37 8.90 11.61
C LEU A 265 -11.43 9.83 10.82
N ASN A 266 -11.42 9.71 9.50
CA ASN A 266 -10.57 10.54 8.63
C ASN A 266 -10.90 12.03 8.78
N LEU A 267 -12.19 12.38 8.80
CA LEU A 267 -12.66 13.75 9.03
C LEU A 267 -12.26 14.24 10.42
N ALA A 268 -12.54 13.45 11.45
CA ALA A 268 -12.23 13.81 12.84
C ALA A 268 -10.72 14.01 13.04
N ARG A 269 -9.88 13.18 12.42
CA ARG A 269 -8.42 13.31 12.45
C ARG A 269 -7.95 14.59 11.77
N GLY A 270 -8.55 14.96 10.63
CA GLY A 270 -8.23 16.22 9.96
C GLY A 270 -8.41 17.43 10.88
N VAL A 271 -9.56 17.49 11.57
CA VAL A 271 -9.87 18.55 12.54
C VAL A 271 -8.91 18.56 13.73
N LEU A 272 -8.55 17.39 14.26
CA LEU A 272 -7.64 17.30 15.41
C LEU A 272 -6.18 17.63 15.06
N ILE A 273 -5.72 17.32 13.85
CA ILE A 273 -4.35 17.65 13.42
C ILE A 273 -4.16 19.17 13.29
N GLU A 274 -5.19 19.90 12.88
CA GLU A 274 -5.14 21.37 12.84
C GLU A 274 -5.01 21.99 14.24
N HIS A 275 -5.55 21.33 15.25
CA HIS A 275 -5.33 21.67 16.66
C HIS A 275 -4.05 21.02 17.19
N GLN A 276 -2.88 21.56 16.81
CA GLN A 276 -1.60 21.11 17.36
C GLN A 276 -1.51 21.40 18.87
N PRO A 277 -1.35 20.38 19.73
CA PRO A 277 -1.16 20.58 21.16
C PRO A 277 0.17 21.31 21.43
N ARG A 278 0.16 22.21 22.43
CA ARG A 278 1.36 22.95 22.82
C ARG A 278 2.27 22.07 23.68
N ALA A 279 3.58 22.33 23.68
CA ALA A 279 4.54 21.58 24.49
C ALA A 279 4.20 21.57 25.99
N GLU A 280 3.54 22.64 26.47
CA GLU A 280 3.04 22.76 27.85
C GLU A 280 1.97 21.72 28.21
N GLU A 281 1.25 21.17 27.22
CA GLU A 281 0.20 20.17 27.43
C GLU A 281 0.77 18.75 27.53
N PHE A 282 2.05 18.53 27.22
CA PHE A 282 2.67 17.19 27.31
C PHE A 282 3.31 16.89 28.67
N THR A 283 3.20 17.78 29.66
CA THR A 283 3.76 17.55 31.00
C THR A 283 3.06 16.43 31.77
N ASP A 284 1.79 16.15 31.45
CA ASP A 284 1.00 15.05 32.04
C ASP A 284 0.35 14.22 30.91
N PRO A 285 1.04 13.19 30.40
CA PRO A 285 0.58 12.39 29.27
C PRO A 285 -0.80 11.73 29.50
N GLU A 286 -1.08 11.28 30.71
CA GLU A 286 -2.33 10.60 31.06
C GLU A 286 -3.51 11.59 31.03
N ARG A 287 -3.34 12.76 31.65
CA ARG A 287 -4.38 13.81 31.62
C ARG A 287 -4.65 14.27 30.20
N THR A 288 -3.60 14.50 29.41
CA THR A 288 -3.74 14.94 28.02
C THR A 288 -4.46 13.90 27.19
N ARG A 289 -4.13 12.62 27.38
CA ARG A 289 -4.85 11.53 26.73
C ARG A 289 -6.35 11.54 27.06
N GLN A 290 -6.71 11.73 28.32
CA GLN A 290 -8.11 11.77 28.74
C GLN A 290 -8.87 12.96 28.14
N VAL A 291 -8.23 14.13 28.06
CA VAL A 291 -8.81 15.34 27.46
C VAL A 291 -9.06 15.10 25.97
N PHE A 292 -8.05 14.63 25.23
CA PHE A 292 -8.18 14.35 23.81
C PHE A 292 -9.18 13.23 23.53
N PHE A 293 -9.32 12.23 24.40
CA PHE A 293 -10.34 11.20 24.28
C PHE A 293 -11.75 11.79 24.37
N ASN A 294 -12.00 12.67 25.35
CA ASN A 294 -13.30 13.32 25.49
C ASN A 294 -13.60 14.25 24.30
N ILE A 295 -12.63 15.05 23.85
CA ILE A 295 -12.77 15.89 22.66
C ILE A 295 -13.05 15.04 21.42
N SER A 296 -12.31 13.94 21.24
CA SER A 296 -12.51 12.99 20.13
C SER A 296 -13.92 12.44 20.15
N LYS A 297 -14.42 12.04 21.31
CA LYS A 297 -15.77 11.50 21.48
C LYS A 297 -16.85 12.51 21.10
N ASP A 298 -16.71 13.76 21.54
CA ASP A 298 -17.67 14.82 21.21
C ASP A 298 -17.63 15.16 19.71
N LEU A 299 -16.43 15.32 19.14
CA LEU A 299 -16.24 15.58 17.71
C LEU A 299 -16.82 14.46 16.83
N LEU A 300 -16.54 13.20 17.16
CA LEU A 300 -17.07 12.04 16.43
C LEU A 300 -18.61 12.00 16.50
N ARG A 301 -19.19 12.40 17.64
CA ARG A 301 -20.65 12.48 17.80
C ARG A 301 -21.28 13.55 16.91
N ASP A 302 -20.67 14.73 16.87
CA ASP A 302 -21.16 15.85 16.06
C ASP A 302 -21.02 15.55 14.55
N LEU A 303 -19.89 14.97 14.14
CA LEU A 303 -19.68 14.53 12.77
C LEU A 303 -20.66 13.43 12.37
N ALA A 304 -20.94 12.47 13.26
CA ALA A 304 -21.90 11.40 13.01
C ALA A 304 -23.31 11.94 12.78
N GLN A 305 -23.73 12.94 13.58
CA GLN A 305 -25.00 13.63 13.40
C GLN A 305 -25.07 14.37 12.06
N SER A 306 -23.99 15.04 11.64
CA SER A 306 -23.95 15.75 10.35
C SER A 306 -24.08 14.80 9.14
N GLN A 307 -23.57 13.57 9.26
CA GLN A 307 -23.59 12.55 8.20
C GLN A 307 -24.77 11.56 8.35
N ASN A 308 -25.72 11.80 9.25
CA ASN A 308 -26.84 10.89 9.57
C ASN A 308 -26.40 9.44 9.87
N THR A 309 -25.22 9.26 10.47
CA THR A 309 -24.70 7.95 10.86
C THR A 309 -25.02 7.69 12.33
N ASN A 310 -25.71 6.58 12.63
CA ASN A 310 -25.97 6.18 14.01
C ASN A 310 -24.78 5.40 14.57
N LEU A 311 -24.14 5.93 15.59
CA LEU A 311 -23.05 5.26 16.32
C LEU A 311 -23.57 4.67 17.63
N SER A 312 -23.31 3.40 17.86
CA SER A 312 -23.47 2.78 19.18
C SER A 312 -22.43 3.32 20.17
N TYR A 313 -22.69 3.13 21.46
CA TYR A 313 -21.73 3.50 22.52
C TYR A 313 -20.38 2.79 22.34
N LYS A 314 -20.41 1.51 21.92
CA LYS A 314 -19.20 0.72 21.67
C LYS A 314 -18.40 1.28 20.49
N GLU A 315 -19.07 1.54 19.36
CA GLU A 315 -18.41 2.11 18.18
C GLU A 315 -17.81 3.47 18.50
N LEU A 316 -18.57 4.36 19.16
CA LEU A 316 -18.07 5.69 19.50
C LEU A 316 -16.78 5.65 20.35
N ASN A 317 -16.72 4.78 21.37
CA ASN A 317 -15.50 4.64 22.17
C ASN A 317 -14.36 3.97 21.39
N THR A 318 -14.67 3.01 20.51
CA THR A 318 -13.69 2.37 19.63
C THR A 318 -13.03 3.42 18.73
N LEU A 319 -13.84 4.24 18.05
CA LEU A 319 -13.35 5.29 17.16
C LEU A 319 -12.58 6.37 17.93
N ALA A 320 -13.04 6.79 19.11
CA ALA A 320 -12.32 7.74 19.94
C ALA A 320 -10.95 7.21 20.37
N THR A 321 -10.86 5.92 20.69
CA THR A 321 -9.59 5.24 21.06
C THR A 321 -8.62 5.22 19.89
N ILE A 322 -9.09 4.80 18.71
CA ILE A 322 -8.29 4.78 17.47
C ILE A 322 -7.80 6.19 17.13
N LEU A 323 -8.68 7.19 17.22
CA LEU A 323 -8.36 8.56 16.91
C LEU A 323 -7.27 9.12 17.83
N VAL A 324 -7.38 8.89 19.13
CA VAL A 324 -6.36 9.27 20.12
C VAL A 324 -5.02 8.56 19.86
N ARG A 325 -5.05 7.25 19.56
CA ARG A 325 -3.86 6.45 19.28
C ARG A 325 -3.06 6.98 18.09
N HIS A 326 -3.74 7.41 17.02
CA HIS A 326 -3.08 7.89 15.80
C HIS A 326 -2.82 9.40 15.76
N THR A 327 -3.36 10.18 16.70
CA THR A 327 -3.10 11.63 16.80
C THR A 327 -1.99 11.92 17.80
N ILE A 328 -2.31 11.84 19.09
CA ILE A 328 -1.38 12.12 20.18
C ILE A 328 -0.56 10.89 20.60
N GLY A 329 -1.09 9.69 20.38
CA GLY A 329 -0.44 8.42 20.73
C GLY A 329 0.70 7.98 19.80
N PHE A 330 1.15 6.74 19.98
CA PHE A 330 2.24 6.11 19.23
C PHE A 330 1.75 5.11 18.16
N GLY A 331 0.50 5.22 17.71
CA GLY A 331 -0.04 4.36 16.64
C GLY A 331 0.03 2.87 17.01
N LEU A 332 0.46 2.05 16.06
CA LEU A 332 0.54 0.60 16.22
C LEU A 332 1.57 0.14 17.27
N ILE A 333 2.54 0.97 17.65
CA ILE A 333 3.47 0.66 18.75
C ILE A 333 2.68 0.43 20.04
N GLU A 334 1.61 1.19 20.28
CA GLU A 334 0.79 0.99 21.47
C GLU A 334 0.13 -0.39 21.48
N ILE A 335 -0.36 -0.84 20.33
CA ILE A 335 -0.98 -2.16 20.16
C ILE A 335 0.05 -3.27 20.40
N LEU A 336 1.26 -3.13 19.84
CA LEU A 336 2.35 -4.08 20.11
C LEU A 336 2.69 -4.13 21.61
N LEU A 337 2.71 -2.98 22.30
CA LEU A 337 3.00 -2.93 23.73
C LEU A 337 1.89 -3.55 24.61
N GLN A 338 0.67 -3.72 24.09
CA GLN A 338 -0.41 -4.43 24.76
C GLN A 338 -0.17 -5.95 24.82
N ASP A 339 0.65 -6.51 23.92
CA ASP A 339 0.93 -7.94 23.91
C ASP A 339 1.92 -8.32 25.02
N GLU A 340 1.43 -9.05 26.02
CA GLU A 340 2.23 -9.50 27.15
C GLU A 340 3.38 -10.45 26.76
N LYS A 341 3.25 -11.14 25.62
CA LYS A 341 4.23 -12.11 25.14
C LYS A 341 5.40 -11.45 24.40
N LEU A 342 5.34 -10.14 24.11
CA LEU A 342 6.43 -9.42 23.45
C LEU A 342 7.46 -8.91 24.46
N GLN A 343 8.75 -9.05 24.10
CA GLN A 343 9.88 -8.62 24.93
C GLN A 343 10.58 -7.40 24.35
N ASP A 344 11.08 -7.55 23.11
CA ASP A 344 11.85 -6.52 22.40
C ASP A 344 11.16 -6.26 21.05
N ILE A 345 11.12 -5.00 20.63
CA ILE A 345 10.60 -4.55 19.32
C ILE A 345 11.70 -3.66 18.72
N ALA A 346 12.06 -3.93 17.48
CA ALA A 346 13.15 -3.27 16.76
C ALA A 346 12.66 -2.69 15.43
N LEU A 347 12.91 -1.39 15.24
CA LEU A 347 12.65 -0.67 14.01
C LEU A 347 13.99 -0.26 13.42
N ASN A 348 14.43 -0.98 12.40
CA ASN A 348 15.72 -0.77 11.75
C ASN A 348 15.61 0.29 10.65
N ALA A 349 16.61 1.15 10.54
CA ALA A 349 16.71 2.08 9.42
C ALA A 349 17.11 1.33 8.13
N PRO A 350 16.57 1.71 6.96
CA PRO A 350 15.50 2.69 6.74
C PRO A 350 14.12 2.09 7.06
N ILE A 351 13.44 2.67 8.05
CA ILE A 351 12.17 2.15 8.58
C ILE A 351 11.05 2.06 7.51
N PRO A 352 10.89 3.02 6.58
CA PRO A 352 9.83 2.93 5.56
C PRO A 352 9.97 1.78 4.56
N LEU A 353 11.12 1.08 4.57
CA LEU A 353 11.44 -0.05 3.70
C LEU A 353 11.63 -1.36 4.47
N THR A 354 11.60 -1.32 5.80
CA THR A 354 11.92 -2.46 6.66
C THR A 354 10.79 -2.70 7.65
N ASN A 355 10.21 -3.91 7.61
CA ASN A 355 9.19 -4.30 8.56
C ASN A 355 9.70 -4.25 10.00
N ILE A 356 8.81 -4.02 10.96
CA ILE A 356 9.17 -4.11 12.37
C ILE A 356 9.57 -5.55 12.70
N PHE A 357 10.69 -5.73 13.40
CA PHE A 357 11.08 -6.99 13.99
C PHE A 357 10.71 -7.01 15.46
N LEU A 358 10.33 -8.17 15.98
CA LEU A 358 10.06 -8.32 17.40
C LEU A 358 10.61 -9.63 17.93
N ARG A 359 10.74 -9.70 19.24
CA ARG A 359 11.09 -10.91 19.97
C ARG A 359 9.90 -11.37 20.79
N HIS A 360 9.31 -12.46 20.36
CA HIS A 360 8.20 -13.12 21.04
C HIS A 360 8.74 -14.12 22.07
N GLN A 361 8.09 -14.22 23.23
CA GLN A 361 8.53 -15.09 24.32
C GLN A 361 8.57 -16.58 23.95
N GLU A 362 7.65 -17.04 23.10
CA GLU A 362 7.51 -18.46 22.71
C GLU A 362 8.11 -18.77 21.33
N TYR A 363 8.18 -17.77 20.45
CA TYR A 363 8.49 -17.94 19.02
C TYR A 363 9.82 -17.28 18.61
N ASP A 364 10.53 -16.68 19.57
CA ASP A 364 11.78 -15.94 19.39
C ASP A 364 11.64 -14.78 18.39
N GLU A 365 12.61 -14.56 17.49
CA GLU A 365 12.55 -13.45 16.53
C GLU A 365 11.49 -13.68 15.44
N CYS A 366 10.53 -12.75 15.35
CA CYS A 366 9.54 -12.70 14.28
C CYS A 366 9.68 -11.41 13.46
N SER A 367 9.40 -11.49 12.16
CA SER A 367 9.07 -10.33 11.32
C SER A 367 7.59 -9.99 11.50
N THR A 368 7.22 -8.72 11.40
CA THR A 368 5.81 -8.31 11.45
C THR A 368 5.28 -7.97 10.06
N ASN A 369 3.95 -7.86 9.94
CA ASN A 369 3.30 -7.25 8.78
C ASN A 369 3.25 -5.71 8.83
N ILE A 370 3.97 -5.08 9.77
CA ILE A 370 3.90 -3.64 10.04
C ILE A 370 5.07 -2.92 9.38
N LEU A 371 4.77 -1.92 8.55
CA LEU A 371 5.75 -1.08 7.86
C LEU A 371 5.45 0.41 8.13
N PRO A 372 6.14 1.03 9.11
CA PRO A 372 5.91 2.43 9.48
C PRO A 372 6.24 3.41 8.36
N SER A 373 5.53 4.54 8.31
CA SER A 373 5.90 5.65 7.43
C SER A 373 7.00 6.52 8.05
N SER A 374 7.62 7.35 7.21
CA SER A 374 8.54 8.39 7.67
C SER A 374 7.86 9.38 8.60
N GLU A 375 6.62 9.77 8.30
CA GLU A 375 5.86 10.74 9.11
C GLU A 375 5.55 10.22 10.51
N ASP A 376 5.16 8.95 10.64
CA ASP A 376 4.91 8.32 11.95
C ASP A 376 6.21 8.25 12.75
N VAL A 377 7.30 7.83 12.10
CA VAL A 377 8.62 7.72 12.71
C VAL A 377 9.09 9.07 13.26
N ASP A 378 9.05 10.12 12.44
CA ASP A 378 9.43 11.47 12.85
C ASP A 378 8.51 12.02 13.95
N SER A 379 7.21 11.74 13.87
CA SER A 379 6.22 12.08 14.89
C SER A 379 6.54 11.41 16.23
N TRP A 380 6.90 10.12 16.22
CA TRP A 380 7.32 9.41 17.43
C TRP A 380 8.60 10.00 18.01
N ALA A 381 9.62 10.29 17.19
CA ALA A 381 10.85 10.93 17.65
C ALA A 381 10.57 12.28 18.31
N ALA A 382 9.71 13.11 17.71
CA ALA A 382 9.29 14.39 18.28
C ALA A 382 8.58 14.21 19.63
N LYS A 383 7.62 13.28 19.73
CA LYS A 383 6.90 12.98 20.97
C LYS A 383 7.85 12.47 22.06
N PHE A 384 8.78 11.59 21.74
CA PHE A 384 9.78 11.09 22.70
C PHE A 384 10.74 12.18 23.17
N ARG A 385 11.14 13.13 22.31
CA ARG A 385 11.89 14.33 22.74
C ARG A 385 11.09 15.15 23.75
N MET A 386 9.81 15.39 23.46
CA MET A 386 8.93 16.18 24.34
C MET A 386 8.74 15.50 25.70
N ILE A 387 8.45 14.19 25.72
CA ILE A 387 8.25 13.42 26.97
C ILE A 387 9.54 13.33 27.79
N SER A 388 10.68 13.13 27.13
CA SER A 388 11.97 12.98 27.82
C SER A 388 12.58 14.31 28.28
N GLY A 389 12.17 15.43 27.66
CA GLY A 389 12.82 16.73 27.82
C GLY A 389 14.26 16.78 27.30
N ARG A 390 14.70 15.78 26.52
CA ARG A 390 16.07 15.66 26.01
C ARG A 390 16.11 15.91 24.50
N PRO A 391 17.19 16.53 23.99
CA PRO A 391 17.35 16.73 22.56
C PRO A 391 17.60 15.39 21.86
N LEU A 392 17.19 15.33 20.59
CA LEU A 392 17.58 14.31 19.62
C LEU A 392 17.86 15.09 18.33
N ASP A 393 19.13 15.45 18.14
CA ASP A 393 19.71 16.13 16.96
C ASP A 393 21.04 15.48 16.55
N GLU A 394 21.69 15.93 15.47
CA GLU A 394 22.95 15.31 15.00
C GLU A 394 24.10 15.43 16.02
N ALA A 395 24.06 16.43 16.92
CA ALA A 395 25.03 16.58 17.99
C ALA A 395 24.73 15.65 19.17
N ASN A 396 23.46 15.30 19.39
CA ASN A 396 22.97 14.38 20.41
C ASN A 396 22.17 13.24 19.73
N PRO A 397 22.84 12.32 19.01
CA PRO A 397 22.18 11.37 18.11
C PRO A 397 21.55 10.16 18.83
N VAL A 398 21.53 10.14 20.16
CA VAL A 398 20.98 9.06 20.97
C VAL A 398 19.99 9.63 21.97
N LEU A 399 18.79 9.06 22.01
CA LEU A 399 17.78 9.36 23.01
C LEU A 399 17.32 8.08 23.71
N ASP A 400 17.66 7.98 24.99
CA ASP A 400 17.12 6.97 25.90
C ASP A 400 15.98 7.57 26.73
N THR A 401 14.81 6.95 26.66
CA THR A 401 13.61 7.38 27.40
C THR A 401 12.77 6.19 27.88
N GLN A 402 11.75 6.48 28.66
CA GLN A 402 10.73 5.53 29.10
C GLN A 402 9.37 5.99 28.61
N LEU A 403 8.57 5.02 28.18
CA LEU A 403 7.17 5.21 27.82
C LEU A 403 6.32 4.47 28.83
N THR A 404 5.35 5.18 29.40
CA THR A 404 4.33 4.61 30.27
C THR A 404 2.98 4.93 29.65
N ILE A 405 2.21 3.90 29.36
CA ILE A 405 0.88 4.00 28.76
C ILE A 405 -0.07 3.13 29.58
N GLY A 406 -0.90 3.75 30.42
CA GLY A 406 -1.75 3.02 31.34
C GLY A 406 -0.92 2.09 32.23
N LYS A 407 -1.09 0.77 32.06
CA LYS A 407 -0.31 -0.26 32.80
C LYS A 407 0.99 -0.65 32.10
N ASN A 408 1.08 -0.43 30.79
CA ASN A 408 2.20 -0.90 29.97
C ASN A 408 3.38 0.07 30.13
N ARG A 409 4.57 -0.51 30.31
CA ARG A 409 5.82 0.25 30.41
C ARG A 409 6.84 -0.29 29.43
N ALA A 410 7.56 0.60 28.77
CA ALA A 410 8.64 0.24 27.86
C ALA A 410 9.80 1.21 27.99
N ARG A 411 11.02 0.71 27.82
CA ARG A 411 12.21 1.53 27.62
C ARG A 411 12.44 1.68 26.12
N ILE A 412 12.61 2.90 25.66
CA ILE A 412 12.91 3.20 24.26
C ILE A 412 14.32 3.77 24.16
N ALA A 413 15.09 3.23 23.23
CA ALA A 413 16.32 3.82 22.73
C ALA A 413 16.09 4.22 21.27
N ILE A 414 16.42 5.47 20.94
CA ILE A 414 16.31 6.03 19.59
C ILE A 414 17.70 6.47 19.18
N ILE A 415 18.10 6.10 17.98
CA ILE A 415 19.33 6.59 17.37
C ILE A 415 19.03 7.26 16.03
N GLN A 416 19.86 8.21 15.64
CA GLN A 416 19.79 8.87 14.35
C GLN A 416 21.18 9.18 13.78
N ARG A 417 21.23 9.91 12.66
CA ARG A 417 22.48 10.39 12.06
C ARG A 417 23.30 11.20 13.09
N PRO A 418 24.63 11.02 13.15
CA PRO A 418 25.46 10.20 12.27
C PRO A 418 25.58 8.71 12.65
N LEU A 419 25.06 8.27 13.81
CA LEU A 419 25.20 6.88 14.29
C LEU A 419 24.40 5.87 13.47
N SER A 420 23.26 6.30 12.93
CA SER A 420 22.44 5.54 11.98
C SER A 420 22.41 6.28 10.65
N PRO A 421 23.23 5.86 9.65
CA PRO A 421 23.34 6.55 8.36
C PRO A 421 22.01 6.64 7.61
N ASP A 422 21.19 5.60 7.70
CA ASP A 422 19.95 5.45 6.93
C ASP A 422 18.73 6.14 7.57
N GLY A 423 18.92 6.82 8.71
CA GLY A 423 17.87 7.61 9.38
C GLY A 423 17.61 7.17 10.82
N LEU A 424 16.40 7.42 11.32
CA LEU A 424 15.99 7.03 12.67
C LEU A 424 15.91 5.51 12.80
N ALA A 425 16.34 4.98 13.94
CA ALA A 425 16.12 3.59 14.35
C ALA A 425 15.72 3.52 15.83
N TYR A 426 14.89 2.54 16.17
CA TYR A 426 14.30 2.39 17.51
C TYR A 426 14.55 0.99 18.04
N SER A 427 14.86 0.92 19.33
CA SER A 427 14.81 -0.30 20.11
C SER A 427 13.89 -0.08 21.29
N ILE A 428 12.82 -0.87 21.37
CA ILE A 428 11.79 -0.77 22.39
C ILE A 428 11.84 -2.06 23.19
N ARG A 429 12.15 -1.96 24.47
CA ARG A 429 12.14 -3.08 25.41
C ARG A 429 10.94 -2.96 26.32
N ARG A 430 10.01 -3.88 26.21
CA ARG A 430 8.82 -3.94 27.06
C ARG A 430 9.21 -4.41 28.46
N HIS A 431 8.70 -3.73 29.47
CA HIS A 431 8.78 -4.19 30.85
C HIS A 431 7.61 -5.12 31.15
N ARG A 432 7.91 -6.22 31.84
CA ARG A 432 6.88 -7.12 32.34
C ARG A 432 6.05 -6.43 33.42
N ASP A 433 4.74 -6.65 33.39
CA ASP A 433 3.81 -6.07 34.36
C ASP A 433 4.00 -6.67 35.75
N SER A 434 4.20 -7.99 35.79
CA SER A 434 4.51 -8.75 37.01
C SER A 434 5.99 -9.10 37.08
N PRO A 435 6.69 -8.81 38.19
CA PRO A 435 8.09 -9.17 38.35
C PRO A 435 8.27 -10.69 38.39
N TRP A 436 9.48 -11.14 38.06
CA TRP A 436 9.86 -12.53 38.31
C TRP A 436 9.91 -12.79 39.81
N THR A 437 9.03 -13.67 40.28
CA THR A 437 9.05 -14.15 41.66
C THR A 437 9.97 -15.36 41.78
N LEU A 438 10.47 -15.64 43.00
CA LEU A 438 11.30 -16.82 43.26
C LEU A 438 10.65 -18.13 42.79
N PRO A 439 9.33 -18.38 43.02
CA PRO A 439 8.66 -19.55 42.46
C PRO A 439 8.70 -19.60 40.93
N LEU A 440 8.65 -18.47 40.24
CA LEU A 440 8.74 -18.41 38.79
C LEU A 440 10.14 -18.79 38.29
N PHE A 441 11.20 -18.28 38.94
CA PHE A 441 12.58 -18.66 38.62
C PHE A 441 12.82 -20.15 38.79
N ILE A 442 12.28 -20.74 39.86
CA ILE A 442 12.33 -22.20 40.11
C ILE A 442 11.55 -22.95 39.04
N LYS A 443 10.31 -22.53 38.73
CA LYS A 443 9.45 -23.16 37.70
C LYS A 443 10.13 -23.19 36.33
N HIS A 444 10.82 -22.11 35.96
CA HIS A 444 11.56 -22.00 34.71
C HIS A 444 13.00 -22.54 34.80
N LYS A 445 13.35 -23.23 35.90
CA LYS A 445 14.66 -23.89 36.12
C LYS A 445 15.86 -22.95 36.01
N MET A 446 15.65 -21.67 36.27
CA MET A 446 16.73 -20.68 36.33
C MET A 446 17.48 -20.74 37.66
N ILE A 447 16.79 -21.14 38.73
CA ILE A 447 17.34 -21.31 40.09
C ILE A 447 16.84 -22.65 40.64
N ASN A 448 17.68 -23.35 41.40
CA ASN A 448 17.31 -24.58 42.08
C ASN A 448 16.50 -24.25 43.35
N PRO A 449 15.38 -24.94 43.65
CA PRO A 449 14.63 -24.74 44.90
C PRO A 449 15.44 -25.03 46.18
N PHE A 450 16.58 -25.72 46.09
CA PHE A 450 17.40 -26.14 47.23
C PHE A 450 18.73 -25.36 47.40
N SER A 451 18.97 -24.31 46.61
CA SER A 451 20.17 -23.46 46.75
C SER A 451 20.01 -22.35 47.78
#